data_AF-A0A443RUV7-F1
#
_entry.id   AF-A0A443RUV7-F1
#
_cell.length_a   1.000
_cell.length_b   1.000
_cell.length_c   1.000
_cell.angle_alpha   90.00
_cell.angle_beta   90.00
_cell.angle_gamma   90.00
#
_symmetry.space_group_name_H-M   'P 1'
#
loop_
_entity.id
_entity.type
_entity.pdbx_description
1 polymer ?
#
loop_
_entity_poly.entity_id
_entity_poly.type
_entity_poly.pdbx_seq_one_letter_code
_entity_poly.pdbx_strand_id
1 'polypeptide(L)'
;MNEISNFLDGSDKGCPDSPLENPRYEPGYLTLRKNSVCMTAKTFAGNYYDTHNLYSTYESHVTHKALQKIRPGKRPFILSRSTFSGQGQYGTHWTGDVDSSWDDFKFSIPSILDFNVFGIPFVGADICGFRDSTTEELCARWMSLGAFYPFSRNHNTEGARDQDPAALGPKVLSASKKALDIRYTLIPHLYTLFYRAHNFGETVARPLFFNFPKDTKTYTIETQFMWGSHILIIPVLQQGATSVNGYLPEGRWWTWNTTSLLNSRG
;
A
#
# COMPACT_ATOMS: atom_id res chain seq x y z
N MET A 1 13.82 3.57 4.36
CA MET A 1 14.70 3.73 5.55
C MET A 1 14.55 5.09 6.20
N ASN A 2 13.43 5.79 6.00
CA ASN A 2 13.26 7.19 6.37
C ASN A 2 12.33 7.41 7.57
N GLU A 3 12.20 6.39 8.41
CA GLU A 3 11.55 6.49 9.71
C GLU A 3 12.18 7.54 10.65
N ILE A 4 13.50 7.74 10.79
CA ILE A 4 14.70 7.25 10.10
C ILE A 4 15.24 5.95 10.71
N SER A 5 15.52 4.96 9.87
CA SER A 5 16.00 3.67 10.34
C SER A 5 17.52 3.70 10.58
N ASN A 6 17.93 3.12 11.70
CA ASN A 6 19.31 2.92 12.10
C ASN A 6 19.50 1.44 12.52
N PHE A 7 20.64 0.84 12.18
CA PHE A 7 20.96 -0.53 12.63
C PHE A 7 21.44 -0.58 14.08
N LEU A 8 21.81 0.56 14.65
CA LEU A 8 22.08 0.72 16.08
C LEU A 8 20.88 1.39 16.76
N ASP A 9 20.68 1.09 18.04
CA ASP A 9 19.70 1.79 18.86
C ASP A 9 20.30 3.12 19.33
N GLY A 10 19.98 4.20 18.63
CA GLY A 10 20.48 5.54 18.92
C GLY A 10 21.71 5.94 18.10
N SER A 11 22.91 5.79 18.67
CA SER A 11 24.17 6.17 18.02
C SER A 11 25.30 5.17 18.31
N ASP A 12 26.44 5.34 17.65
CA ASP A 12 27.66 4.56 17.88
C ASP A 12 28.21 4.68 19.31
N LYS A 13 27.82 5.72 20.05
CA LYS A 13 28.22 5.98 21.45
C LYS A 13 27.07 5.76 22.44
N GLY A 14 25.97 5.18 21.99
CA GLY A 14 24.71 5.13 22.75
C GLY A 14 24.01 6.48 22.81
N CYS A 15 23.07 6.64 23.74
CA CYS A 15 22.35 7.90 23.94
C CYS A 15 22.58 8.43 25.36
N PRO A 16 22.59 9.75 25.56
CA PRO A 16 22.77 10.34 26.88
C PRO A 16 21.58 10.01 27.78
N ASP A 17 21.82 9.83 29.08
CA ASP A 17 20.72 9.68 30.04
C ASP A 17 19.95 11.00 30.16
N SER A 18 18.67 10.97 29.81
CA SER A 18 17.83 12.15 29.65
C SER A 18 16.36 11.76 29.70
N PRO A 19 15.47 12.64 30.22
CA PRO A 19 14.03 12.44 30.14
C PRO A 19 13.48 12.28 28.71
N LEU A 20 14.23 12.69 27.68
CA LEU A 20 13.85 12.46 26.27
C LEU A 20 14.16 11.03 25.80
N GLU A 21 15.23 10.42 26.29
CA GLU A 21 15.58 9.02 25.96
C GLU A 21 14.83 8.02 26.83
N ASN A 22 14.50 8.41 28.07
CA ASN A 22 13.82 7.61 29.09
C ASN A 22 12.64 8.41 29.66
N PRO A 23 11.56 8.62 28.88
CA PRO A 23 10.40 9.39 29.33
C PRO A 23 9.68 8.69 30.48
N ARG A 24 8.95 9.45 31.30
CA ARG A 24 8.15 8.91 32.41
C ARG A 24 7.10 7.88 31.95
N TYR A 25 6.63 8.03 30.71
CA TYR A 25 5.74 7.09 30.06
C TYR A 25 6.27 6.81 28.66
N GLU A 26 6.45 5.53 28.34
CA GLU A 26 6.87 5.05 27.03
C GLU A 26 5.71 4.23 26.43
N PRO A 27 5.11 4.67 25.31
CA PRO A 27 4.05 3.92 24.67
C PRO A 27 4.60 2.67 23.98
N GLY A 28 3.91 1.54 24.12
CA GLY A 28 4.29 0.28 23.49
C GLY A 28 5.33 -0.52 24.28
N TYR A 29 6.07 -1.40 23.60
CA TYR A 29 7.01 -2.35 24.23
C TYR A 29 8.47 -2.15 23.80
N LEU A 30 8.74 -1.19 22.92
CA LEU A 30 10.09 -0.90 22.41
C LEU A 30 10.53 0.47 22.88
N THR A 31 11.84 0.64 23.07
CA THR A 31 12.38 1.95 23.41
C THR A 31 12.23 2.93 22.23
N LEU A 32 12.05 4.22 22.51
CA LEU A 32 11.85 5.23 21.44
C LEU A 32 12.98 5.29 20.41
N ARG A 33 14.21 4.99 20.83
CA ARG A 33 15.42 4.98 19.97
C ARG A 33 15.65 3.64 19.25
N LYS A 34 14.81 2.63 19.48
CA LYS A 34 14.97 1.29 18.90
C LYS A 34 15.03 1.40 17.38
N ASN A 35 16.12 0.91 16.78
CA ASN A 35 16.38 0.98 15.33
C ASN A 35 16.23 2.39 14.73
N SER A 36 16.49 3.43 15.52
CA SER A 36 16.40 4.85 15.13
C SER A 36 17.56 5.63 15.77
N VAL A 37 17.52 6.96 15.73
CA VAL A 37 18.54 7.81 16.36
C VAL A 37 18.12 8.25 17.77
N CYS A 38 19.06 8.81 18.54
CA CYS A 38 18.79 9.31 19.88
C CYS A 38 17.71 10.40 19.88
N MET A 39 16.75 10.31 20.80
CA MET A 39 15.68 11.29 20.97
C MET A 39 16.18 12.72 21.30
N THR A 40 17.35 12.79 21.91
CA THR A 40 18.08 14.04 22.21
C THR A 40 18.74 14.69 20.99
N ALA A 41 18.75 14.02 19.84
CA ALA A 41 19.29 14.59 18.60
C ALA A 41 18.58 15.91 18.25
N LYS A 42 19.30 16.81 17.58
CA LYS A 42 18.80 18.11 17.16
C LYS A 42 18.66 18.15 15.66
N THR A 43 17.52 18.61 15.18
CA THR A 43 17.30 18.92 13.78
C THR A 43 17.03 20.42 13.63
N PHE A 44 17.02 20.92 12.40
CA PHE A 44 16.59 22.30 12.13
C PHE A 44 15.12 22.53 12.54
N ALA A 45 14.28 21.50 12.49
CA ALA A 45 12.86 21.58 12.82
C ALA A 45 12.59 21.55 14.34
N GLY A 46 13.59 21.27 15.17
CA GLY A 46 13.46 21.20 16.63
C GLY A 46 14.14 19.97 17.23
N ASN A 47 13.72 19.59 18.44
CA ASN A 47 14.18 18.36 19.07
C ASN A 47 13.71 17.16 18.27
N TYR A 48 14.58 16.18 18.09
CA TYR A 48 14.22 14.98 17.37
C TYR A 48 13.08 14.20 18.03
N TYR A 49 13.04 14.15 19.38
CA TYR A 49 11.90 13.62 20.14
C TYR A 49 10.54 14.15 19.64
N ASP A 50 10.45 15.45 19.36
CA ASP A 50 9.21 16.10 18.93
C ASP A 50 8.93 15.89 17.43
N THR A 51 10.00 15.72 16.62
CA THR A 51 9.92 15.73 15.16
C THR A 51 10.19 14.38 14.50
N HIS A 52 10.42 13.31 15.27
CA HIS A 52 10.78 11.97 14.77
C HIS A 52 9.86 11.54 13.63
N ASN A 53 8.54 11.56 13.90
CA ASN A 53 7.52 11.12 12.95
C ASN A 53 7.34 12.05 11.74
N LEU A 54 7.98 13.23 11.72
CA LEU A 54 7.92 14.17 10.60
C LEU A 54 9.08 14.01 9.61
N TYR A 55 10.08 13.19 9.94
CA TYR A 55 11.31 13.08 9.16
C TYR A 55 11.04 12.74 7.68
N SER A 56 10.25 11.71 7.43
CA SER A 56 9.88 11.24 6.09
C SER A 56 9.07 12.26 5.28
N THR A 57 8.23 13.05 5.95
CA THR A 57 7.44 14.10 5.30
C THR A 57 8.34 15.27 4.88
N TYR A 58 9.30 15.67 5.72
CA TYR A 58 10.30 16.66 5.33
C TYR A 58 11.17 16.18 4.17
N GLU A 59 11.64 14.93 4.22
CA GLU A 59 12.40 14.33 3.12
C GLU A 59 11.59 14.29 1.82
N SER A 60 10.33 13.84 1.87
CA SER A 60 9.45 13.76 0.70
C SER A 60 9.19 15.14 0.09
N HIS A 61 8.96 16.17 0.93
CA HIS A 61 8.77 17.56 0.48
C HIS A 61 10.01 18.14 -0.19
N VAL A 62 11.20 17.94 0.41
CA VAL A 62 12.46 18.43 -0.17
C VAL A 62 12.76 17.70 -1.47
N THR A 63 12.55 16.38 -1.52
CA THR A 63 12.71 15.56 -2.73
C THR A 63 11.76 16.02 -3.83
N HIS A 64 10.50 16.34 -3.50
CA HIS A 64 9.53 16.88 -4.44
C HIS A 64 10.00 18.19 -5.07
N LYS A 65 10.45 19.15 -4.25
CA LYS A 65 11.00 20.42 -4.74
C LYS A 65 12.25 20.22 -5.58
N ALA A 66 13.15 19.31 -5.18
CA ALA A 66 14.36 19.01 -5.94
C ALA A 66 14.02 18.45 -7.33
N LEU A 67 13.10 17.48 -7.41
CA LEU A 67 12.68 16.89 -8.68
C LEU A 67 11.96 17.89 -9.59
N GLN A 68 11.17 18.82 -9.04
CA GLN A 68 10.58 19.91 -9.81
C GLN A 68 11.64 20.87 -10.39
N LYS A 69 12.74 21.12 -9.67
CA LYS A 69 13.88 21.91 -10.20
C LYS A 69 14.64 21.16 -11.29
N ILE A 70 14.89 19.87 -11.09
CA ILE A 70 15.60 19.02 -12.08
C ILE A 70 14.75 18.85 -13.36
N ARG A 71 13.42 18.70 -13.22
CA ARG A 71 12.48 18.51 -14.33
C ARG A 71 11.29 19.48 -14.25
N PRO A 72 11.48 20.76 -14.65
CA PRO A 72 10.42 21.76 -14.61
C PRO A 72 9.18 21.33 -15.39
N GLY A 73 7.99 21.59 -14.82
CA GLY A 73 6.70 21.27 -15.43
C GLY A 73 6.32 19.79 -15.46
N LYS A 74 7.11 18.91 -14.82
CA LYS A 74 6.80 17.47 -14.69
C LYS A 74 6.36 17.14 -13.26
N ARG A 75 5.49 16.13 -13.14
CA ARG A 75 5.11 15.56 -11.84
C ARG A 75 6.20 14.60 -11.37
N PRO A 76 6.75 14.78 -10.17
CA PRO A 76 7.66 13.80 -9.57
C PRO A 76 6.95 12.47 -9.30
N PHE A 77 7.69 11.38 -9.37
CA PHE A 77 7.32 10.11 -8.74
C PHE A 77 8.25 9.91 -7.54
N ILE A 78 7.68 9.86 -6.34
CA ILE A 78 8.41 9.70 -5.08
C ILE A 78 7.72 8.58 -4.33
N LEU A 79 8.42 7.46 -4.13
CA LEU A 79 7.95 6.36 -3.32
C LEU A 79 8.63 6.42 -1.95
N SER A 80 7.85 6.59 -0.89
CA SER A 80 8.36 6.79 0.47
C SER A 80 7.82 5.73 1.43
N ARG A 81 8.69 5.26 2.34
CA ARG A 81 8.34 4.18 3.28
C ARG A 81 7.59 4.74 4.48
N SER A 82 8.25 5.51 5.32
CA SER A 82 7.58 6.20 6.43
C SER A 82 6.68 7.31 5.89
N THR A 83 5.58 7.60 6.59
CA THR A 83 4.62 8.65 6.23
C THR A 83 4.13 9.39 7.48
N PHE A 84 3.69 10.63 7.28
CA PHE A 84 2.87 11.37 8.25
C PHE A 84 1.66 12.00 7.54
N SER A 85 0.73 12.56 8.31
CA SER A 85 -0.46 13.25 7.78
C SER A 85 -0.07 14.31 6.74
N GLY A 86 -0.70 14.25 5.57
CA GLY A 86 -0.45 15.16 4.45
C GLY A 86 0.64 14.72 3.47
N GLN A 87 1.39 13.64 3.73
CA GLN A 87 2.48 13.20 2.84
C GLN A 87 2.02 12.83 1.41
N GLY A 88 0.75 12.44 1.23
CA GLY A 88 0.17 12.18 -0.09
C GLY A 88 0.22 13.35 -1.07
N GLN A 89 0.47 14.58 -0.59
CA GLN A 89 0.72 15.74 -1.45
C GLN A 89 2.09 15.70 -2.15
N TYR A 90 3.06 15.00 -1.56
CA TYR A 90 4.45 15.02 -2.01
C TYR A 90 4.91 13.69 -2.60
N GLY A 91 4.37 12.57 -2.10
CA GLY A 91 4.80 11.23 -2.50
C GLY A 91 3.74 10.16 -2.32
N THR A 92 4.12 8.96 -2.74
CA THR A 92 3.35 7.73 -2.74
C THR A 92 3.90 6.77 -1.67
N HIS A 93 3.20 5.68 -1.42
CA HIS A 93 3.58 4.71 -0.39
C HIS A 93 3.52 3.28 -0.92
N TRP A 94 4.28 2.38 -0.30
CA TRP A 94 4.06 0.94 -0.40
C TRP A 94 4.05 0.35 1.01
N THR A 95 3.30 -0.72 1.23
CA THR A 95 3.02 -1.26 2.57
C THR A 95 4.24 -1.88 3.30
N GLY A 96 5.45 -1.69 2.77
CA GLY A 96 6.69 -2.14 3.40
C GLY A 96 7.08 -3.56 3.03
N ASP A 97 7.98 -4.10 3.85
CA ASP A 97 8.72 -5.35 3.61
C ASP A 97 7.89 -6.56 4.07
N VAL A 98 6.81 -6.85 3.33
CA VAL A 98 5.84 -7.95 3.57
C VAL A 98 6.40 -9.33 3.26
N ASP A 99 5.82 -10.38 3.84
CA ASP A 99 6.24 -11.77 3.64
C ASP A 99 5.56 -12.41 2.41
N SER A 100 6.22 -13.39 1.80
CA SER A 100 5.64 -14.27 0.78
C SER A 100 4.66 -15.28 1.39
N SER A 101 3.61 -14.78 2.05
CA SER A 101 2.61 -15.56 2.78
C SER A 101 1.18 -15.24 2.31
N TRP A 102 0.23 -16.16 2.55
CA TRP A 102 -1.19 -15.92 2.25
C TRP A 102 -1.81 -14.89 3.20
N ASP A 103 -1.28 -14.75 4.41
CA ASP A 103 -1.76 -13.77 5.38
C ASP A 103 -1.38 -12.36 4.94
N ASP A 104 -0.13 -12.10 4.56
CA ASP A 104 0.32 -10.79 4.05
C ASP A 104 -0.37 -10.44 2.73
N PHE A 105 -0.57 -11.44 1.87
CA PHE A 105 -1.40 -11.29 0.68
C PHE A 105 -2.81 -10.81 1.02
N LYS A 106 -3.46 -11.40 2.02
CA LYS A 106 -4.79 -11.00 2.48
C LYS A 106 -4.78 -9.61 3.12
N PHE A 107 -3.84 -9.33 4.02
CA PHE A 107 -3.73 -8.08 4.76
C PHE A 107 -3.28 -6.88 3.91
N SER A 108 -2.78 -7.12 2.71
CA SER A 108 -2.52 -6.06 1.73
C SER A 108 -3.76 -5.22 1.41
N ILE A 109 -4.96 -5.83 1.39
CA ILE A 109 -6.22 -5.13 1.06
C ILE A 109 -6.57 -4.08 2.12
N PRO A 110 -6.77 -4.44 3.41
CA PRO A 110 -7.08 -3.43 4.43
C PRO A 110 -5.97 -2.36 4.52
N SER A 111 -4.70 -2.74 4.41
CA SER A 111 -3.59 -1.78 4.39
C SER A 111 -3.73 -0.73 3.28
N ILE A 112 -4.05 -1.16 2.05
CA ILE A 112 -4.26 -0.25 0.91
C ILE A 112 -5.49 0.64 1.12
N LEU A 113 -6.55 0.11 1.72
CA LEU A 113 -7.77 0.87 2.02
C LEU A 113 -7.51 1.95 3.07
N ASP A 114 -6.77 1.63 4.12
CA ASP A 114 -6.38 2.58 5.17
C ASP A 114 -5.60 3.75 4.56
N PHE A 115 -4.59 3.49 3.72
CA PHE A 115 -3.84 4.55 3.06
C PHE A 115 -4.65 5.40 2.08
N ASN A 116 -5.73 4.85 1.50
CA ASN A 116 -6.67 5.66 0.74
C ASN A 116 -7.46 6.61 1.66
N VAL A 117 -7.85 6.17 2.85
CA VAL A 117 -8.47 7.04 3.87
C VAL A 117 -7.48 8.09 4.39
N PHE A 118 -6.19 7.75 4.51
CA PHE A 118 -5.13 8.67 4.91
C PHE A 118 -4.76 9.71 3.85
N GLY A 119 -5.40 9.68 2.67
CA GLY A 119 -5.12 10.62 1.58
C GLY A 119 -3.83 10.33 0.81
N ILE A 120 -3.37 9.07 0.82
CA ILE A 120 -2.22 8.58 0.03
C ILE A 120 -2.74 7.49 -0.93
N PRO A 121 -3.55 7.85 -1.94
CA PRO A 121 -4.30 6.87 -2.73
C PRO A 121 -3.41 6.05 -3.68
N PHE A 122 -2.21 6.53 -4.01
CA PHE A 122 -1.28 5.79 -4.86
C PHE A 122 -0.43 4.87 -3.97
N VAL A 123 -1.03 3.77 -3.54
CA VAL A 123 -0.47 2.81 -2.59
C VAL A 123 -0.66 1.38 -3.06
N GLY A 124 0.23 0.48 -2.64
CA GLY A 124 0.22 -0.94 -2.98
C GLY A 124 1.17 -1.75 -2.10
N ALA A 125 1.10 -3.07 -2.19
CA ALA A 125 2.03 -3.98 -1.55
C ALA A 125 3.07 -4.51 -2.54
N ASP A 126 4.16 -5.08 -2.03
CA ASP A 126 5.11 -5.83 -2.85
C ASP A 126 4.48 -7.14 -3.30
N ILE A 127 4.05 -7.15 -4.56
CA ILE A 127 3.30 -8.25 -5.15
C ILE A 127 4.18 -9.51 -5.16
N CYS A 128 3.58 -10.62 -4.70
CA CYS A 128 4.19 -11.92 -4.44
C CYS A 128 4.95 -12.03 -3.11
N GLY A 129 5.09 -10.95 -2.36
CA GLY A 129 5.83 -10.91 -1.09
C GLY A 129 7.24 -10.38 -1.30
N PHE A 130 7.78 -9.70 -0.30
CA PHE A 130 9.16 -9.20 -0.32
C PHE A 130 10.11 -10.20 0.34
N ARG A 131 9.77 -10.72 1.52
CA ARG A 131 10.58 -11.73 2.24
C ARG A 131 10.24 -13.14 1.80
N ASP A 132 11.22 -14.03 1.92
CA ASP A 132 11.15 -15.43 1.54
C ASP A 132 10.89 -15.68 0.05
N SER A 133 10.95 -16.94 -0.38
CA SER A 133 10.63 -17.31 -1.77
C SER A 133 9.14 -17.64 -1.91
N THR A 134 8.44 -16.91 -2.77
CA THR A 134 7.04 -17.20 -3.10
C THR A 134 6.84 -18.56 -3.78
N THR A 135 5.60 -19.04 -3.77
CA THR A 135 5.15 -20.16 -4.62
C THR A 135 4.47 -19.66 -5.90
N GLU A 136 4.40 -20.51 -6.93
CA GLU A 136 3.68 -20.18 -8.17
C GLU A 136 2.19 -19.91 -7.93
N GLU A 137 1.56 -20.62 -6.99
CA GLU A 137 0.15 -20.40 -6.68
C GLU A 137 -0.08 -19.04 -6.04
N LEU A 138 0.67 -18.74 -4.97
CA LEU A 138 0.58 -17.47 -4.27
C LEU A 138 0.86 -16.32 -5.24
N CYS A 139 1.95 -16.37 -6.00
CA CYS A 139 2.30 -15.28 -6.91
C CYS A 139 1.32 -15.14 -8.07
N ALA A 140 0.74 -16.23 -8.61
CA ALA A 140 -0.31 -16.12 -9.62
C ALA A 140 -1.58 -15.44 -9.06
N ARG A 141 -1.98 -15.75 -7.82
CA ARG A 141 -3.10 -15.07 -7.13
C ARG A 141 -2.76 -13.61 -6.84
N TRP A 142 -1.56 -13.35 -6.34
CA TRP A 142 -1.13 -12.01 -5.97
C TRP A 142 -0.94 -11.12 -7.19
N MET A 143 -0.40 -11.60 -8.31
CA MET A 143 -0.37 -10.86 -9.57
C MET A 143 -1.78 -10.56 -10.11
N SER A 144 -2.72 -11.50 -9.93
CA SER A 144 -4.12 -11.28 -10.33
C SER A 144 -4.77 -10.14 -9.54
N LEU A 145 -4.52 -10.06 -8.23
CA LEU A 145 -5.01 -8.98 -7.37
C LEU A 145 -4.21 -7.69 -7.54
N GLY A 146 -2.89 -7.79 -7.57
CA GLY A 146 -1.94 -6.69 -7.53
C GLY A 146 -1.99 -5.80 -8.77
N ALA A 147 -2.43 -6.34 -9.92
CA ALA A 147 -2.81 -5.54 -11.07
C ALA A 147 -3.92 -4.52 -10.77
N PHE A 148 -4.70 -4.73 -9.71
CA PHE A 148 -5.75 -3.81 -9.25
C PHE A 148 -5.35 -2.99 -8.01
N TYR A 149 -4.10 -3.07 -7.54
CA TYR A 149 -3.61 -2.08 -6.58
C TYR A 149 -3.44 -0.72 -7.27
N PRO A 150 -3.74 0.41 -6.62
CA PRO A 150 -3.45 1.72 -7.18
C PRO A 150 -1.98 1.83 -7.61
N PHE A 151 -1.03 1.47 -6.73
CA PHE A 151 0.38 1.25 -7.04
C PHE A 151 0.65 -0.25 -7.22
N SER A 152 1.12 -0.66 -8.40
CA SER A 152 1.31 -2.08 -8.75
C SER A 152 2.79 -2.33 -9.02
N ARG A 153 3.48 -3.00 -8.09
CA ARG A 153 4.90 -3.36 -8.16
C ARG A 153 5.11 -4.79 -7.68
N ASN A 154 5.82 -5.60 -8.45
CA ASN A 154 6.46 -6.83 -7.96
C ASN A 154 7.88 -6.47 -7.51
N HIS A 155 8.25 -6.83 -6.29
CA HIS A 155 9.54 -6.51 -5.68
C HIS A 155 9.93 -7.64 -4.72
N ASN A 156 11.22 -7.96 -4.65
CA ASN A 156 11.73 -9.15 -3.96
C ASN A 156 12.96 -8.80 -3.12
N THR A 157 13.25 -9.61 -2.10
CA THR A 157 14.46 -9.51 -1.28
C THR A 157 15.67 -10.13 -1.97
N GLU A 158 16.86 -9.70 -1.55
CA GLU A 158 18.12 -10.34 -1.92
C GLU A 158 18.15 -11.81 -1.48
N GLY A 159 18.66 -12.69 -2.36
CA GLY A 159 18.88 -14.11 -2.07
C GLY A 159 17.65 -15.01 -2.22
N ALA A 160 16.45 -14.46 -2.42
CA ALA A 160 15.25 -15.24 -2.71
C ALA A 160 15.23 -15.70 -4.19
N ARG A 161 14.42 -16.73 -4.48
CA ARG A 161 14.16 -17.18 -5.85
C ARG A 161 13.54 -16.04 -6.68
N ASP A 162 13.91 -15.93 -7.96
CA ASP A 162 13.31 -15.01 -8.91
C ASP A 162 11.79 -15.17 -8.95
N GLN A 163 11.07 -14.04 -8.84
CA GLN A 163 9.61 -14.01 -8.80
C GLN A 163 8.98 -13.06 -9.81
N ASP A 164 9.76 -12.53 -10.75
CA ASP A 164 9.17 -11.83 -11.89
C ASP A 164 8.30 -12.81 -12.71
N PRO A 165 7.20 -12.32 -13.33
CA PRO A 165 6.24 -13.21 -13.97
C PRO A 165 6.82 -14.14 -15.04
N ALA A 166 7.89 -13.73 -15.72
CA ALA A 166 8.51 -14.52 -16.78
C ALA A 166 9.41 -15.63 -16.23
N ALA A 167 10.11 -15.38 -15.11
CA ALA A 167 10.98 -16.36 -14.47
C ALA A 167 10.23 -17.39 -13.62
N LEU A 168 9.16 -16.99 -12.91
CA LEU A 168 8.57 -17.84 -11.88
C LEU A 168 7.76 -19.02 -12.43
N GLY A 169 7.18 -18.89 -13.64
CA GLY A 169 6.53 -20.00 -14.34
C GLY A 169 5.33 -19.59 -15.21
N PRO A 170 4.84 -20.49 -16.09
CA PRO A 170 3.79 -20.19 -17.06
C PRO A 170 2.44 -19.82 -16.42
N LYS A 171 2.13 -20.38 -15.25
CA LYS A 171 0.92 -20.06 -14.49
C LYS A 171 0.92 -18.61 -14.03
N VAL A 172 2.05 -18.14 -13.49
CA VAL A 172 2.24 -16.76 -13.04
C VAL A 172 2.23 -15.80 -14.22
N LEU A 173 2.95 -16.13 -15.30
CA LEU A 173 2.97 -15.33 -16.53
C LEU A 173 1.56 -15.14 -17.11
N SER A 174 0.78 -16.22 -17.25
CA SER A 174 -0.57 -16.18 -17.82
C SER A 174 -1.52 -15.34 -16.97
N ALA A 175 -1.52 -15.55 -15.64
CA ALA A 175 -2.32 -14.78 -14.71
C ALA A 175 -1.96 -13.28 -14.73
N SER A 176 -0.66 -12.99 -14.71
CA SER A 176 -0.12 -11.63 -14.75
C SER A 176 -0.53 -10.90 -16.03
N LYS A 177 -0.31 -11.51 -17.19
CA LYS A 177 -0.66 -10.91 -18.49
C LYS A 177 -2.14 -10.59 -18.56
N LYS A 178 -3.00 -11.54 -18.20
CA LYS A 178 -4.46 -11.33 -18.21
C LYS A 178 -4.89 -10.18 -17.30
N ALA A 179 -4.38 -10.12 -16.08
CA ALA A 179 -4.76 -9.09 -15.12
C ALA A 179 -4.20 -7.70 -15.50
N LEU A 180 -2.95 -7.66 -15.99
CA LEU A 180 -2.32 -6.42 -16.46
C LEU A 180 -2.97 -5.89 -17.74
N ASP A 181 -3.37 -6.74 -18.69
CA ASP A 181 -4.11 -6.30 -19.88
C ASP A 181 -5.42 -5.58 -19.49
N ILE A 182 -6.12 -6.09 -18.47
CA ILE A 182 -7.31 -5.44 -17.89
C ILE A 182 -6.94 -4.10 -17.23
N ARG A 183 -5.89 -4.08 -16.39
CA ARG A 183 -5.40 -2.84 -15.76
C ARG A 183 -5.09 -1.77 -16.80
N TYR A 184 -4.34 -2.11 -17.84
CA TYR A 184 -3.92 -1.17 -18.88
C TYR A 184 -5.10 -0.66 -19.70
N THR A 185 -6.10 -1.51 -19.96
CA THR A 185 -7.39 -1.11 -20.55
C THR A 185 -8.11 -0.06 -19.68
N LEU A 186 -8.00 -0.18 -18.37
CA LEU A 186 -8.66 0.67 -17.38
C LEU A 186 -7.82 1.87 -16.90
N ILE A 187 -6.61 2.11 -17.44
CA ILE A 187 -5.79 3.27 -17.04
C ILE A 187 -6.54 4.60 -17.13
N PRO A 188 -7.33 4.90 -18.18
CA PRO A 188 -8.10 6.16 -18.22
C PRO A 188 -9.09 6.29 -17.05
N HIS A 189 -9.72 5.19 -16.66
CA HIS A 189 -10.62 5.15 -15.50
C HIS A 189 -9.84 5.39 -14.20
N LEU A 190 -8.78 4.62 -13.97
CA LEU A 190 -7.93 4.74 -12.77
C LEU A 190 -7.34 6.15 -12.64
N TYR A 191 -6.87 6.73 -13.74
CA TYR A 191 -6.33 8.09 -13.76
C TYR A 191 -7.41 9.15 -13.49
N THR A 192 -8.65 8.91 -13.92
CA THR A 192 -9.80 9.76 -13.55
C THR A 192 -10.10 9.68 -12.06
N LEU A 193 -9.98 8.50 -11.43
CA LEU A 193 -10.10 8.38 -9.98
C LEU A 193 -9.01 9.18 -9.26
N PHE A 194 -7.76 9.14 -9.73
CA PHE A 194 -6.68 9.98 -9.20
C PHE A 194 -6.94 11.48 -9.40
N TYR A 195 -7.54 11.88 -10.52
CA TYR A 195 -8.01 13.26 -10.71
C TYR A 195 -9.04 13.65 -9.65
N ARG A 196 -10.01 12.77 -9.35
CA ARG A 196 -11.01 13.05 -8.30
C ARG A 196 -10.38 13.10 -6.91
N ALA A 197 -9.45 12.19 -6.62
CA ALA A 197 -8.70 12.21 -5.36
C ALA A 197 -7.92 13.53 -5.18
N HIS A 198 -7.25 14.00 -6.23
CA HIS A 198 -6.48 15.23 -6.20
C HIS A 198 -7.34 16.49 -5.98
N ASN A 199 -8.49 16.59 -6.66
CA ASN A 199 -9.31 17.81 -6.64
C ASN A 199 -10.40 17.82 -5.57
N PHE A 200 -10.87 16.65 -5.12
CA PHE A 200 -12.03 16.51 -4.25
C PHE A 200 -11.79 15.63 -3.01
N GLY A 201 -10.59 15.07 -2.84
CA GLY A 201 -10.29 14.23 -1.68
C GLY A 201 -10.98 12.86 -1.69
N GLU A 202 -11.45 12.40 -2.84
CA GLU A 202 -12.05 11.07 -2.97
C GLU A 202 -11.02 9.94 -2.89
N THR A 203 -11.46 8.75 -2.48
CA THR A 203 -10.63 7.54 -2.49
C THR A 203 -10.58 6.88 -3.87
N VAL A 204 -9.45 6.23 -4.18
CA VAL A 204 -9.22 5.47 -5.43
C VAL A 204 -9.56 3.99 -5.22
N ALA A 205 -8.81 3.30 -4.36
CA ALA A 205 -9.24 2.03 -3.81
C ALA A 205 -10.16 2.32 -2.62
N ARG A 206 -11.38 1.78 -2.64
CA ARG A 206 -12.47 2.23 -1.81
C ARG A 206 -13.12 1.06 -1.06
N PRO A 207 -13.30 1.15 0.27
CA PRO A 207 -14.09 0.17 1.01
C PRO A 207 -15.54 0.16 0.50
N LEU A 208 -16.20 -1.00 0.54
CA LEU A 208 -17.56 -1.11 0.01
C LEU A 208 -18.53 -0.16 0.71
N PHE A 209 -18.42 -0.02 2.03
CA PHE A 209 -19.34 0.82 2.82
C PHE A 209 -19.29 2.31 2.46
N PHE A 210 -18.26 2.78 1.76
CA PHE A 210 -18.24 4.16 1.23
C PHE A 210 -19.25 4.35 0.10
N ASN A 211 -19.48 3.32 -0.72
CA ASN A 211 -20.48 3.36 -1.80
C ASN A 211 -21.85 2.85 -1.33
N PHE A 212 -21.89 2.02 -0.29
CA PHE A 212 -23.10 1.40 0.25
C PHE A 212 -23.27 1.67 1.75
N PRO A 213 -23.36 2.92 2.19
CA PRO A 213 -23.34 3.29 3.62
C PRO A 213 -24.59 2.85 4.40
N LYS A 214 -25.64 2.39 3.72
CA LYS A 214 -26.86 1.88 4.37
C LYS A 214 -26.85 0.36 4.53
N ASP A 215 -25.89 -0.31 3.92
CA ASP A 215 -25.77 -1.76 3.96
C ASP A 215 -24.73 -2.15 5.01
N THR A 216 -25.21 -2.49 6.21
CA THR A 216 -24.35 -2.82 7.36
C THR A 216 -23.50 -4.06 7.14
N LYS A 217 -23.84 -4.94 6.18
CA LYS A 217 -23.02 -6.11 5.85
C LYS A 217 -21.68 -5.71 5.24
N THR A 218 -21.58 -4.50 4.68
CA THR A 218 -20.34 -4.00 4.04
C THR A 218 -19.30 -3.46 5.01
N TYR A 219 -19.64 -3.26 6.28
CA TYR A 219 -18.80 -2.54 7.24
C TYR A 219 -17.55 -3.32 7.64
N THR A 220 -17.65 -4.65 7.70
CA THR A 220 -16.57 -5.54 8.13
C THR A 220 -15.86 -6.21 6.95
N ILE A 221 -16.15 -5.78 5.72
CA ILE A 221 -15.60 -6.41 4.52
C ILE A 221 -14.22 -5.83 4.22
N GLU A 222 -13.20 -6.65 4.43
CA GLU A 222 -11.78 -6.35 4.18
C GLU A 222 -11.15 -7.26 3.10
N THR A 223 -11.92 -8.19 2.53
CA THR A 223 -11.45 -9.19 1.56
C THR A 223 -11.74 -8.83 0.10
N GLN A 224 -12.41 -7.70 -0.14
CA GLN A 224 -12.75 -7.17 -1.45
C GLN A 224 -12.83 -5.64 -1.37
N PHE A 225 -12.64 -4.98 -2.50
CA PHE A 225 -12.67 -3.52 -2.56
C PHE A 225 -13.17 -3.03 -3.91
N MET A 226 -13.41 -1.73 -4.01
CA MET A 226 -13.81 -1.09 -5.26
C MET A 226 -12.76 -0.13 -5.79
N TRP A 227 -12.69 0.02 -7.11
CA TRP A 227 -12.10 1.20 -7.75
C TRP A 227 -13.19 2.26 -7.94
N GLY A 228 -13.09 3.33 -7.15
CA GLY A 228 -14.14 4.33 -7.02
C GLY A 228 -15.49 3.68 -6.71
N SER A 229 -16.50 3.99 -7.51
CA SER A 229 -17.87 3.47 -7.38
C SER A 229 -18.30 2.48 -8.45
N HIS A 230 -17.38 2.01 -9.32
CA HIS A 230 -17.79 1.35 -10.58
C HIS A 230 -17.27 -0.08 -10.74
N ILE A 231 -16.11 -0.41 -10.19
CA ILE A 231 -15.47 -1.71 -10.40
C ILE A 231 -15.29 -2.37 -9.05
N LEU A 232 -15.86 -3.57 -8.88
CA LEU A 232 -15.70 -4.39 -7.70
C LEU A 232 -14.67 -5.49 -7.97
N ILE A 233 -13.69 -5.61 -7.07
CA ILE A 233 -12.59 -6.58 -7.15
C ILE A 233 -12.76 -7.60 -6.02
N ILE A 234 -12.93 -8.88 -6.38
CA ILE A 234 -13.12 -9.98 -5.44
C ILE A 234 -12.03 -11.04 -5.69
N PRO A 235 -10.91 -11.01 -4.96
CA PRO A 235 -9.82 -11.97 -5.10
C PRO A 235 -10.07 -13.30 -4.38
N VAL A 236 -9.39 -14.36 -4.84
CA VAL A 236 -9.23 -15.60 -4.06
C VAL A 236 -8.01 -15.43 -3.14
N LEU A 237 -8.24 -15.48 -1.83
CA LEU A 237 -7.24 -15.17 -0.79
C LEU A 237 -6.84 -16.39 0.07
N GLN A 238 -7.18 -17.60 -0.37
CA GLN A 238 -6.92 -18.84 0.37
C GLN A 238 -6.16 -19.83 -0.50
N GLN A 239 -5.17 -20.50 0.10
CA GLN A 239 -4.38 -21.53 -0.57
C GLN A 239 -5.24 -22.71 -1.01
N GLY A 240 -5.01 -23.20 -2.23
CA GLY A 240 -5.73 -24.33 -2.83
C GLY A 240 -7.15 -24.01 -3.27
N ALA A 241 -7.70 -22.83 -2.93
CA ALA A 241 -9.07 -22.48 -3.25
C ALA A 241 -9.25 -22.19 -4.74
N THR A 242 -10.37 -22.68 -5.30
CA THR A 242 -10.79 -22.44 -6.69
C THR A 242 -12.07 -21.59 -6.78
N SER A 243 -12.68 -21.27 -5.63
CA SER A 243 -13.86 -20.41 -5.48
C SER A 243 -13.64 -19.40 -4.34
N VAL A 244 -14.48 -18.37 -4.29
CA VAL A 244 -14.50 -17.37 -3.21
C VAL A 244 -15.95 -17.00 -2.90
N ASN A 245 -16.23 -16.80 -1.61
CA ASN A 245 -17.50 -16.22 -1.16
C ASN A 245 -17.37 -14.70 -1.16
N GLY A 246 -17.75 -14.08 -2.28
CA GLY A 246 -17.79 -12.62 -2.43
C GLY A 246 -19.16 -12.05 -2.10
N TYR A 247 -19.18 -10.88 -1.47
CA TYR A 247 -20.40 -10.12 -1.21
C TYR A 247 -20.70 -9.19 -2.40
N LEU A 248 -21.92 -9.26 -2.94
CA LEU A 248 -22.39 -8.32 -3.95
C LEU A 248 -23.44 -7.42 -3.32
N PRO A 249 -23.16 -6.12 -3.06
CA PRO A 249 -24.18 -5.19 -2.60
C PRO A 249 -25.38 -5.14 -3.53
N GLU A 250 -26.55 -4.75 -3.01
CA GLU A 250 -27.78 -4.64 -3.80
C GLU A 250 -27.56 -3.82 -5.07
N GLY A 251 -27.96 -4.38 -6.21
CA GLY A 251 -27.82 -3.72 -7.50
C GLY A 251 -27.56 -4.66 -8.67
N ARG A 252 -27.16 -4.07 -9.79
CA ARG A 252 -26.82 -4.76 -11.03
C ARG A 252 -25.31 -4.79 -11.20
N TRP A 253 -24.77 -5.98 -11.35
CA TRP A 253 -23.35 -6.22 -11.54
C TRP A 253 -23.11 -6.92 -12.87
N TRP A 254 -22.08 -6.52 -13.59
CA TRP A 254 -21.68 -7.18 -14.83
C TRP A 254 -20.32 -7.82 -14.65
N THR A 255 -20.21 -9.09 -15.01
CA THR A 255 -18.93 -9.78 -15.02
C THR A 255 -18.06 -9.23 -16.15
N TRP A 256 -16.79 -8.95 -15.87
CA TRP A 256 -15.88 -8.35 -16.85
C TRP A 256 -15.72 -9.18 -18.14
N ASN A 257 -15.51 -10.50 -18.03
CA ASN A 257 -15.18 -11.34 -19.20
C ASN A 257 -16.38 -11.71 -20.07
N THR A 258 -17.54 -12.00 -19.47
CA THR A 258 -18.72 -12.54 -20.20
C THR A 258 -19.85 -11.54 -20.33
N THR A 259 -19.68 -10.32 -19.79
CA THR A 259 -20.70 -9.26 -19.73
C THR A 259 -22.07 -9.74 -19.21
N SER A 260 -22.09 -10.82 -18.43
CA SER A 260 -23.29 -11.42 -17.86
C SER A 260 -23.79 -10.56 -16.70
N LEU A 261 -25.11 -10.29 -16.69
CA LEU A 261 -25.78 -9.54 -15.64
C LEU A 261 -26.04 -10.44 -14.43
N LEU A 262 -25.64 -9.96 -13.26
CA LEU A 262 -25.96 -10.50 -11.95
C LEU A 262 -26.81 -9.47 -11.19
N ASN A 263 -28.04 -9.85 -10.82
CA ASN A 263 -28.89 -9.03 -9.96
C ASN A 263 -28.68 -9.48 -8.51
N SER A 264 -28.09 -8.61 -7.69
CA SER A 264 -27.92 -8.87 -6.26
C SER A 264 -28.97 -8.14 -5.44
N ARG A 265 -29.41 -8.76 -4.34
CA ARG A 265 -30.26 -8.15 -3.31
C ARG A 265 -29.52 -7.90 -1.99
N GLY A 266 -28.19 -7.96 -2.03
CA GLY A 266 -27.33 -7.83 -0.85
C GLY A 266 -27.17 -9.13 -0.09
#